data_AF-A0A930DLX2-F1
#
_entry.id   AF-A0A930DLX2-F1
#
_cell.length_a   1.000
_cell.length_b   1.000
_cell.length_c   1.000
_cell.angle_alpha   90.00
_cell.angle_beta   90.00
_cell.angle_gamma   90.00
#
_symmetry.space_group_name_H-M   'P 1'
#
loop_
_entity.id
_entity.type
_entity.pdbx_description
1 polymer ?
#
loop_
_entity_poly.entity_id
_entity_poly.type
_entity_poly.pdbx_seq_one_letter_code
_entity_poly.pdbx_strand_id
1 'polypeptide(L)'
;MVTQQIINGLALGMGYALIAVGYSLVFGILRLVNFSHGAIYAFGAEMAMVFIGMQFGIVPGIIAAMLLTGILGITIDKVALEPLRKKKSPPIASLITTIGISNIITNLLIIFLGSEKRNFPSVFGEGTVMLGKFPISITQIMMFVVSVLLMGILMFIVFKTKIGLAM
;
A
#
# COMPACT_ATOMS: atom_id res chain seq x y z
N MET A 1 -21.65 -1.33 -22.61
CA MET A 1 -21.77 -1.30 -21.14
C MET A 1 -20.84 -2.30 -20.47
N VAL A 2 -20.88 -3.59 -20.85
CA VAL A 2 -20.01 -4.63 -20.24
C VAL A 2 -18.52 -4.35 -20.43
N THR A 3 -18.07 -3.97 -21.63
CA THR A 3 -16.64 -3.67 -21.90
C THR A 3 -16.10 -2.54 -21.02
N GLN A 4 -16.87 -1.48 -20.78
CA GLN A 4 -16.47 -0.40 -19.86
C GLN A 4 -16.33 -0.90 -18.42
N GLN A 5 -17.23 -1.78 -17.97
CA GLN A 5 -17.14 -2.36 -16.63
C GLN A 5 -15.95 -3.30 -16.49
N ILE A 6 -15.57 -4.01 -17.55
CA ILE A 6 -14.34 -4.81 -17.58
C ILE A 6 -13.11 -3.90 -17.44
N ILE A 7 -13.06 -2.78 -18.15
CA ILE A 7 -11.96 -1.81 -18.05
C ILE A 7 -11.86 -1.22 -16.63
N ASN A 8 -12.99 -0.78 -16.07
CA ASN A 8 -13.04 -0.26 -14.70
C ASN A 8 -12.65 -1.33 -13.67
N GLY A 9 -13.13 -2.57 -13.85
CA GLY A 9 -12.80 -3.70 -12.99
C GLY A 9 -11.32 -4.08 -13.04
N LEU A 10 -10.70 -4.02 -14.23
CA LEU A 10 -9.26 -4.22 -14.39
C LEU A 10 -8.46 -3.13 -13.68
N ALA A 11 -8.85 -1.87 -13.80
CA ALA A 11 -8.19 -0.76 -13.13
C ALA A 11 -8.24 -0.90 -11.59
N LEU A 12 -9.39 -1.27 -11.03
CA LEU A 12 -9.53 -1.57 -9.60
C LEU A 12 -8.73 -2.83 -9.20
N GLY A 13 -8.78 -3.87 -10.03
CA GLY A 13 -8.08 -5.12 -9.81
C GLY A 13 -6.56 -4.96 -9.71
N MET A 14 -5.98 -3.98 -10.40
CA MET A 14 -4.53 -3.69 -10.30
C MET A 14 -4.13 -3.12 -8.95
N GLY A 15 -4.96 -2.25 -8.38
CA GLY A 15 -4.77 -1.79 -7.00
C GLY A 15 -4.82 -2.95 -6.01
N TYR A 16 -5.80 -3.86 -6.18
CA TYR A 16 -5.88 -5.07 -5.37
C TYR A 16 -4.71 -6.04 -5.60
N ALA A 17 -4.20 -6.15 -6.83
CA ALA A 17 -3.06 -7.00 -7.14
C ALA A 17 -1.80 -6.53 -6.42
N LEU A 18 -1.52 -5.22 -6.42
CA LEU A 18 -0.40 -4.64 -5.66
C LEU A 18 -0.51 -4.97 -4.17
N ILE A 19 -1.69 -4.77 -3.58
CA ILE A 19 -1.94 -5.05 -2.16
C ILE A 19 -1.76 -6.55 -1.87
N ALA A 20 -2.30 -7.41 -2.73
CA ALA A 20 -2.22 -8.86 -2.59
C ALA A 20 -0.77 -9.35 -2.69
N VAL A 21 0.04 -8.80 -3.59
CA VAL A 21 1.45 -9.14 -3.72
C VAL A 21 2.23 -8.74 -2.46
N GLY A 22 2.03 -7.53 -1.95
CA GLY A 22 2.67 -7.08 -0.70
C GLY A 22 2.33 -7.99 0.48
N TYR A 23 1.03 -8.29 0.65
CA TYR A 23 0.56 -9.20 1.70
C TYR A 23 1.12 -10.62 1.54
N SER A 24 1.13 -11.15 0.32
CA SER A 24 1.65 -12.49 0.04
C SER A 24 3.14 -12.62 0.32
N LEU A 25 3.93 -11.57 0.07
CA LEU A 25 5.36 -11.57 0.39
C LEU A 25 5.60 -11.56 1.89
N VAL A 26 4.91 -10.69 2.63
CA VAL A 26 5.02 -10.64 4.10
C VAL A 26 4.63 -11.98 4.71
N PHE A 27 3.51 -12.56 4.25
CA PHE A 27 3.07 -13.87 4.71
C PHE A 27 4.04 -14.99 4.28
N GLY A 28 4.58 -14.94 3.06
CA GLY A 28 5.53 -15.94 2.56
C GLY A 28 6.80 -16.04 3.42
N ILE A 29 7.30 -14.89 3.88
CA ILE A 29 8.52 -14.79 4.71
C ILE A 29 8.20 -15.08 6.18
N LEU A 30 7.22 -14.38 6.75
CA LEU A 30 6.93 -14.47 8.18
C LEU A 30 6.11 -15.72 8.55
N ARG A 31 5.34 -16.26 7.60
CA ARG A 31 4.28 -17.28 7.82
C ARG A 31 3.28 -16.88 8.90
N LEU A 32 3.11 -15.57 9.10
CA LEU A 32 2.21 -14.96 10.07
C LEU A 32 1.22 -14.07 9.34
N VAL A 33 -0.05 -14.19 9.72
CA VAL A 33 -1.13 -13.35 9.22
C VAL A 33 -0.95 -11.95 9.81
N ASN A 34 -0.73 -10.95 8.94
CA ASN A 34 -0.54 -9.56 9.35
C ASN A 34 -1.77 -8.71 9.01
N PHE A 35 -2.66 -8.51 9.99
CA PHE A 35 -3.86 -7.68 9.82
C PHE A 35 -3.57 -6.17 9.80
N SER A 36 -2.37 -5.72 10.19
CA SER A 36 -2.04 -4.29 10.20
C SER A 36 -1.77 -3.73 8.80
N HIS A 37 -1.68 -4.59 7.77
CA HIS A 37 -1.38 -4.16 6.40
C HIS A 37 -2.37 -3.11 5.86
N GLY A 38 -3.66 -3.21 6.22
CA GLY A 38 -4.66 -2.21 5.87
C GLY A 38 -4.41 -0.85 6.52
N ALA A 39 -4.05 -0.83 7.80
CA ALA A 39 -3.72 0.42 8.50
C ALA A 39 -2.40 1.04 8.01
N ILE A 40 -1.41 0.22 7.63
CA ILE A 40 -0.16 0.71 7.02
C ILE A 40 -0.46 1.35 5.65
N TYR A 41 -1.36 0.76 4.86
CA TYR A 41 -1.82 1.33 3.60
C TYR A 41 -2.50 2.69 3.79
N ALA A 42 -3.43 2.79 4.75
CA ALA A 42 -4.08 4.05 5.11
C ALA A 42 -3.07 5.10 5.58
N PHE A 43 -2.12 4.72 6.43
CA PHE A 43 -1.05 5.60 6.89
C PHE A 43 -0.24 6.18 5.74
N GLY A 44 0.17 5.36 4.76
CA GLY A 44 0.91 5.85 3.59
C GLY A 44 0.13 6.83 2.73
N ALA A 45 -1.17 6.56 2.50
CA ALA A 45 -2.04 7.47 1.76
C ALA A 45 -2.19 8.83 2.47
N GLU A 46 -2.41 8.80 3.79
CA GLU A 46 -2.54 9.99 4.60
C GLU A 46 -1.24 10.80 4.68
N MET A 47 -0.08 10.15 4.85
CA MET A 47 1.21 10.85 4.84
C MET A 47 1.46 11.53 3.49
N ALA A 48 1.14 10.87 2.37
CA ALA A 48 1.24 11.49 1.05
C ALA A 48 0.32 12.71 0.94
N MET A 49 -0.91 12.61 1.47
CA MET A 49 -1.85 13.73 1.50
C MET A 49 -1.32 14.91 2.33
N VAL A 50 -0.73 14.65 3.49
CA VAL A 50 -0.12 15.67 4.35
C VAL A 50 1.02 16.39 3.63
N PHE A 51 1.97 15.67 3.04
CA PHE A 51 3.09 16.31 2.34
C PHE A 51 2.66 17.12 1.12
N ILE A 52 1.71 16.60 0.34
CA ILE A 52 1.15 17.33 -0.80
C ILE A 52 0.42 18.59 -0.32
N GLY A 53 -0.37 18.50 0.75
CA GLY A 53 -1.05 19.64 1.37
C GLY A 53 -0.11 20.71 1.91
N MET A 54 1.08 20.32 2.38
CA MET A 54 2.15 21.24 2.80
C MET A 54 2.93 21.86 1.63
N GLN A 55 2.50 21.65 0.38
CA GLN A 55 3.18 22.13 -0.83
C GLN A 55 4.63 21.64 -0.97
N PHE A 56 4.96 20.49 -0.38
CA PHE A 56 6.28 19.87 -0.49
C PHE A 56 6.63 19.43 -1.92
N GLY A 57 5.64 19.41 -2.81
CA GLY A 57 5.70 18.88 -4.16
C GLY A 57 5.14 17.46 -4.24
N ILE A 58 4.49 17.13 -5.35
CA ILE A 58 3.80 15.85 -5.52
C ILE A 58 4.78 14.67 -5.46
N VAL A 59 5.79 14.68 -6.32
CA VAL A 59 6.79 13.61 -6.42
C VAL A 59 7.59 13.46 -5.11
N PRO A 60 8.22 14.51 -4.56
CA PRO A 60 8.95 14.39 -3.29
C PRO A 60 8.03 14.03 -2.11
N GLY A 61 6.77 14.49 -2.10
CA GLY A 61 5.79 14.13 -1.07
C GLY A 61 5.43 12.65 -1.09
N ILE A 62 5.23 12.06 -2.27
CA ILE A 62 4.99 10.62 -2.43
C ILE A 62 6.21 9.81 -1.98
N ILE A 63 7.43 10.23 -2.34
CA ILE A 63 8.65 9.56 -1.92
C ILE A 63 8.82 9.63 -0.40
N ALA A 64 8.62 10.80 0.20
CA ALA A 64 8.69 10.98 1.65
C ALA A 64 7.66 10.10 2.38
N ALA A 65 6.43 10.02 1.87
CA ALA A 65 5.40 9.15 2.40
C ALA A 65 5.80 7.67 2.33
N MET A 66 6.31 7.20 1.17
CA MET A 66 6.79 5.83 1.02
C MET A 66 7.91 5.49 2.02
N LEU A 67 8.86 6.40 2.22
CA LEU A 67 9.95 6.22 3.19
C LEU A 67 9.41 6.12 4.62
N LEU A 68 8.49 7.00 5.02
CA LEU A 68 7.88 6.95 6.35
C LEU A 68 7.03 5.70 6.56
N THR A 69 6.26 5.27 5.57
CA THR A 69 5.51 4.01 5.62
C THR A 69 6.46 2.82 5.76
N GLY A 70 7.60 2.83 5.06
CA GLY A 70 8.65 1.82 5.20
C GLY A 70 9.25 1.78 6.61
N ILE A 71 9.56 2.95 7.19
CA ILE A 71 10.06 3.07 8.57
C ILE A 71 9.03 2.54 9.57
N LEU A 72 7.74 2.87 9.39
CA LEU A 72 6.66 2.34 10.21
C LEU A 72 6.59 0.80 10.12
N GLY A 73 6.67 0.24 8.90
CA GLY A 73 6.70 -1.21 8.69
C GLY A 73 7.86 -1.89 9.40
N ILE A 74 9.08 -1.33 9.31
CA ILE A 74 10.26 -1.83 10.02
C ILE A 74 10.05 -1.76 11.54
N THR A 75 9.47 -0.67 12.02
CA THR A 75 9.20 -0.48 13.45
C THR A 75 8.21 -1.53 13.97
N ILE A 76 7.14 -1.79 13.22
CA ILE A 76 6.16 -2.84 13.54
C ILE A 76 6.82 -4.21 13.57
N ASP A 77 7.65 -4.54 12.57
CA ASP A 77 8.34 -5.82 12.54
C ASP A 77 9.25 -5.98 13.76
N LYS A 78 10.14 -5.01 14.02
CA LYS A 78 11.12 -5.10 15.11
C LYS A 78 10.49 -5.10 16.51
N VAL A 79 9.46 -4.28 16.73
CA VAL A 79 8.87 -4.08 18.05
C VAL A 79 7.83 -5.15 18.37
N ALA A 80 7.09 -5.62 17.37
CA ALA A 80 5.95 -6.51 17.60
C ALA A 80 6.12 -7.91 17.00
N LEU A 81 6.50 -8.04 15.73
CA LEU A 81 6.47 -9.33 15.03
C LEU A 81 7.73 -10.17 15.28
N GLU A 82 8.91 -9.55 15.20
CA GLU A 82 10.21 -10.19 15.42
C GLU A 82 10.31 -10.81 16.83
N PRO A 83 9.89 -10.16 17.93
CA PRO A 83 9.93 -10.76 19.25
C PRO A 83 9.00 -11.98 19.39
N LEU A 84 7.81 -11.95 18.78
CA LEU A 84 6.87 -13.08 18.78
C LEU A 84 7.43 -14.27 18.01
N ARG A 85 8.08 -14.01 16.88
CA ARG A 85 8.78 -15.02 16.08
C ARG A 85 9.95 -15.63 16.86
N LYS A 86 10.78 -14.81 17.51
CA LYS A 86 11.92 -15.29 18.33
C LYS A 86 11.47 -16.14 19.52
N LYS A 87 10.34 -15.79 20.13
CA LYS A 87 9.76 -16.55 21.25
C LYS A 87 8.96 -17.79 20.82
N LYS A 88 8.90 -18.11 19.51
CA LYS A 88 8.10 -19.21 18.94
C LYS A 88 6.65 -19.18 19.44
N SER A 89 6.08 -17.97 19.55
CA SER A 89 4.72 -17.80 20.03
C SER A 89 3.70 -18.41 19.07
N PRO A 90 2.51 -18.84 19.55
CA PRO A 90 1.45 -19.35 18.69
C PRO A 90 1.04 -18.34 17.61
N PRO A 91 0.66 -18.77 16.39
CA PRO A 91 0.27 -17.86 15.31
C PRO A 91 -0.85 -16.88 15.67
N ILE A 92 -1.76 -17.29 16.56
CA ILE A 92 -2.86 -16.44 17.03
C ILE A 92 -2.37 -15.22 17.83
N ALA A 93 -1.21 -15.31 18.50
CA ALA A 93 -0.62 -14.18 19.19
C ALA A 93 -0.23 -13.07 18.21
N SER A 94 0.38 -13.43 17.07
CA SER A 94 0.69 -12.47 16.00
C SER A 94 -0.56 -11.84 15.40
N LEU A 95 -1.63 -12.62 15.25
CA LEU A 95 -2.91 -12.11 14.75
C LEU A 95 -3.47 -11.05 15.71
N ILE A 96 -3.56 -11.36 17.00
CA ILE A 96 -4.08 -10.42 18.01
C ILE A 96 -3.21 -9.16 18.07
N THR A 97 -1.88 -9.31 18.07
CA THR A 97 -0.94 -8.19 18.08
C THR A 97 -1.11 -7.30 16.85
N THR A 98 -1.23 -7.88 15.65
CA THR A 98 -1.38 -7.09 14.41
C THR A 98 -2.74 -6.38 14.33
N ILE A 99 -3.80 -6.97 14.87
CA ILE A 99 -5.09 -6.27 15.04
C ILE A 99 -4.94 -5.09 16.00
N GLY A 100 -4.27 -5.30 17.15
CA GLY A 100 -3.99 -4.23 18.10
C GLY A 100 -3.23 -3.07 17.45
N ILE A 101 -2.18 -3.38 16.69
CA ILE A 101 -1.40 -2.38 15.94
C ILE A 101 -2.24 -1.67 14.88
N SER A 102 -3.06 -2.41 14.14
CA SER A 102 -3.99 -1.84 13.16
C SER A 102 -4.90 -0.79 13.81
N ASN A 103 -5.47 -1.11 14.97
CA ASN A 103 -6.33 -0.21 15.72
C ASN A 103 -5.56 1.01 16.25
N ILE A 104 -4.35 0.82 16.77
CA ILE A 104 -3.50 1.93 17.24
C ILE A 104 -3.22 2.89 16.09
N ILE A 105 -2.72 2.40 14.95
CA ILE A 105 -2.40 3.25 13.79
C ILE A 105 -3.66 3.96 13.30
N THR A 106 -4.76 3.23 13.12
CA THR A 106 -6.03 3.80 12.63
C THR A 106 -6.55 4.88 13.57
N ASN A 107 -6.54 4.65 14.89
CA ASN A 107 -6.99 5.64 15.86
C ASN A 107 -6.05 6.85 15.93
N LEU A 108 -4.73 6.66 15.80
CA LEU A 108 -3.79 7.78 15.72
C LEU A 108 -4.05 8.63 14.48
N LEU A 109 -4.29 8.02 13.31
CA LEU A 109 -4.68 8.74 12.10
C LEU A 109 -5.96 9.55 12.33
N ILE A 110 -6.97 8.96 12.96
CA ILE A 110 -8.23 9.67 13.28
C ILE A 110 -8.00 10.84 14.24
N ILE A 111 -7.18 10.67 15.27
CA ILE A 111 -6.88 11.72 16.26
C ILE A 111 -6.16 12.91 15.60
N PHE A 112 -5.20 12.64 14.73
CA PHE A 112 -4.36 13.70 14.13
C PHE A 112 -4.94 14.30 12.85
N LEU A 113 -5.67 13.52 12.05
CA LEU A 113 -6.10 13.90 10.70
C LEU A 113 -7.63 13.96 10.55
N GLY A 114 -8.37 13.50 11.55
CA GLY A 114 -9.83 13.44 11.55
C GLY A 114 -10.38 12.13 10.99
N SER A 115 -11.69 11.92 11.16
CA SER A 115 -12.43 10.76 10.66
C SER A 115 -13.16 11.01 9.33
N GLU A 116 -13.08 12.24 8.81
CA GLU A 116 -13.77 12.61 7.58
C GLU A 116 -13.09 12.00 6.35
N LYS A 117 -13.91 11.59 5.37
CA LYS A 117 -13.39 11.14 4.07
C LYS A 117 -12.87 12.34 3.31
N ARG A 118 -11.59 12.31 2.98
CA ARG A 118 -10.94 13.35 2.19
C ARG A 118 -10.64 12.83 0.79
N ASN A 119 -10.99 13.64 -0.22
CA ASN A 119 -10.64 13.32 -1.60
C ASN A 119 -9.15 13.62 -1.81
N PHE A 120 -8.43 12.65 -2.37
CA PHE A 120 -7.03 12.86 -2.73
C PHE A 120 -6.96 13.88 -3.88
N PRO A 121 -6.05 14.87 -3.83
CA PRO A 121 -5.95 15.88 -4.88
C PRO A 121 -5.65 15.24 -6.24
N SER A 122 -6.19 15.81 -7.31
CA SER A 122 -5.94 15.33 -8.67
C SER A 122 -4.49 15.60 -9.07
N VAL A 123 -3.64 14.58 -8.93
CA VAL A 123 -2.20 14.66 -9.22
C VAL A 123 -1.92 14.64 -10.73
N PHE A 124 -2.72 13.91 -11.50
CA PHE A 124 -2.46 13.62 -12.91
C PHE A 124 -3.44 14.33 -13.87
N GLY A 125 -4.26 15.25 -13.35
CA GLY A 125 -5.32 15.96 -14.09
C GLY A 125 -6.63 15.16 -14.15
N GLU A 126 -7.74 15.85 -14.43
CA GLU A 126 -9.09 15.23 -14.55
C GLU A 126 -9.39 14.74 -15.99
N GLY A 127 -8.34 14.54 -16.79
CA GLY A 127 -8.46 14.17 -18.20
C GLY A 127 -8.96 12.74 -18.40
N THR A 128 -9.73 12.55 -19.47
CA THR A 128 -10.14 11.23 -19.96
C THR A 128 -9.58 11.04 -21.36
N VAL A 129 -8.93 9.90 -21.60
CA VAL A 129 -8.46 9.50 -22.93
C VAL A 129 -9.50 8.55 -23.53
N MET A 130 -9.91 8.80 -24.78
CA MET A 130 -10.82 7.91 -25.49
C MET A 130 -10.02 6.76 -26.13
N LEU A 131 -10.18 5.54 -25.60
CA LEU A 131 -9.68 4.33 -26.26
C LEU A 131 -10.79 3.82 -27.20
N GLY A 132 -10.82 4.35 -28.42
CA GLY A 132 -11.92 4.12 -29.35
C GLY A 132 -13.23 4.74 -28.85
N LYS A 133 -14.20 3.90 -28.44
CA LYS A 133 -15.50 4.35 -27.89
C LYS A 133 -15.55 4.33 -26.35
N PHE A 134 -14.46 3.97 -25.68
CA PHE A 134 -14.43 3.77 -24.23
C PHE A 134 -13.62 4.88 -23.56
N PRO A 135 -14.25 5.71 -22.69
CA PRO A 135 -13.52 6.70 -21.90
C PRO A 135 -12.69 6.02 -20.82
N ILE A 136 -11.38 6.29 -20.79
CA ILE A 136 -10.45 5.82 -19.74
C ILE A 136 -9.89 7.04 -19.01
N SER A 137 -10.04 7.09 -17.69
CA SER A 137 -9.49 8.19 -16.89
C SER A 137 -7.96 8.14 -16.88
N ILE A 138 -7.29 9.29 -16.94
CA ILE A 138 -5.84 9.36 -16.80
C ILE A 138 -5.35 8.72 -15.49
N THR A 139 -6.14 8.82 -14.42
CA THR A 139 -5.87 8.14 -13.13
C THR A 139 -5.83 6.62 -13.29
N GLN A 140 -6.73 6.03 -14.09
CA GLN A 140 -6.74 4.59 -14.34
C GLN A 140 -5.50 4.15 -15.14
N ILE A 141 -5.10 4.94 -16.14
CA ILE A 141 -3.87 4.70 -16.91
C ILE A 141 -2.65 4.78 -16.00
N MET A 142 -2.57 5.81 -15.15
CA MET A 142 -1.46 5.97 -14.21
C MET A 142 -1.44 4.86 -13.16
N MET A 143 -2.59 4.45 -12.62
CA MET A 143 -2.69 3.29 -11.73
C MET A 143 -2.16 2.03 -12.42
N PHE A 144 -2.53 1.80 -13.68
CA PHE A 144 -2.03 0.67 -14.48
C PHE A 144 -0.50 0.72 -14.58
N VAL A 145 0.05 1.83 -15.06
CA VAL A 145 1.48 1.99 -15.33
C VAL A 145 2.29 1.83 -14.04
N VAL A 146 1.89 2.51 -12.97
CA VAL A 146 2.57 2.44 -11.67
C VAL A 146 2.47 1.03 -11.08
N SER A 147 1.32 0.36 -11.19
CA SER A 147 1.16 -1.00 -10.66
C SER A 147 2.05 -2.00 -11.38
N VAL A 148 2.05 -1.98 -12.70
CA VAL A 148 2.91 -2.87 -13.51
C VAL A 148 4.38 -2.59 -13.25
N LEU A 149 4.77 -1.32 -13.16
CA LEU A 149 6.15 -0.92 -12.88
C LEU A 149 6.61 -1.39 -11.50
N LEU A 150 5.82 -1.14 -10.45
CA LEU A 150 6.16 -1.57 -9.08
C LEU A 150 6.15 -3.09 -8.93
N MET A 151 5.18 -3.79 -9.53
CA MET A 151 5.18 -5.26 -9.56
C MET A 151 6.41 -5.80 -10.30
N GLY A 152 6.78 -5.21 -11.43
CA GLY A 152 7.97 -5.59 -12.19
C GLY A 152 9.26 -5.40 -11.39
N ILE A 153 9.41 -4.25 -10.73
CA ILE A 153 10.56 -3.96 -9.84
C ILE A 153 10.60 -4.98 -8.70
N LEU A 154 9.47 -5.21 -8.04
CA LEU A 154 9.38 -6.13 -6.91
C LEU A 154 9.70 -7.58 -7.33
N MET A 155 9.16 -8.02 -8.46
CA MET A 155 9.45 -9.33 -9.04
C MET A 155 10.94 -9.47 -9.38
N PHE A 156 11.55 -8.45 -9.97
CA PHE A 156 12.99 -8.43 -10.22
C PHE A 156 13.79 -8.54 -8.92
N ILE A 157 13.43 -7.78 -7.88
CA ILE A 157 14.10 -7.84 -6.57
C ILE A 157 13.98 -9.26 -6.00
N VAL A 158 12.79 -9.84 -5.96
CA VAL A 158 12.55 -11.15 -5.35
C VAL A 158 13.28 -12.27 -6.10
N PHE A 159 13.18 -12.31 -7.44
CA PHE A 159 13.70 -13.45 -8.21
C PHE A 159 15.13 -13.28 -8.73
N LYS A 160 15.67 -12.06 -8.79
CA LYS A 160 17.00 -11.80 -9.38
C LYS A 160 18.02 -11.22 -8.41
N THR A 161 17.63 -10.78 -7.21
CA THR A 161 18.59 -10.23 -6.24
C THR A 161 18.90 -11.21 -5.11
N LYS A 162 20.10 -11.07 -4.53
CA LYS A 162 20.55 -11.86 -3.37
C LYS A 162 19.64 -11.69 -2.16
N ILE A 163 19.02 -10.52 -2.01
CA ILE A 163 18.08 -10.22 -0.92
C ILE A 163 16.84 -11.10 -1.05
N GLY A 164 16.28 -11.20 -2.26
CA GLY A 164 15.10 -12.02 -2.53
C GLY A 164 15.37 -13.53 -2.47
N LEU A 165 16.55 -13.98 -2.89
CA LEU A 165 16.95 -15.39 -2.82
C LEU A 165 17.27 -15.89 -1.40
N ALA A 166 17.50 -14.97 -0.45
CA ALA A 166 17.80 -15.29 0.94
C ALA A 166 16.57 -15.23 1.87
N MET A 167 15.43 -14.77 1.34
CA MET A 167 14.12 -14.73 2.02
C MET A 167 13.46 -16.10 2.01
#